data_AF-A0A2S2Q522-F1
#
_entry.id   AF-A0A2S2Q522-F1
#
_cell.length_a   1.000
_cell.length_b   1.000
_cell.length_c   1.000
_cell.angle_alpha   90.00
_cell.angle_beta   90.00
_cell.angle_gamma   90.00
#
_symmetry.space_group_name_H-M   'P 1'
#
loop_
_entity.id
_entity.type
_entity.pdbx_description
1 polymer ?
#
loop_
_entity_poly.entity_id
_entity_poly.type
_entity_poly.pdbx_seq_one_letter_code
_entity_poly.pdbx_strand_id
1 'polypeptide(L)'
;ATANTRLVGLEIAYFINYLKDNVGLNPKHVHLIGHSLGAHTAGYAGERIEGLGRITGLDPAEPYFQGMPSHARLDPTDAQLVDVIHTDGSSIFLLGYGMSEPCGHIDFYPNNGKEQPGCDLTETPLPLTLIKEGIEEASRVLVACNHVRAIKLFIESINSNCPYIAHKCNSYQNFLQGKCFSCKENDTGCAIMGLNTVRPNHAPGAKYFISTGKDTPYCRRQYKVMLDLAKPPRAESWVQGFMKVSLHSDNGVIRNLDLTPNGYERMEHGTSRSFVVTHPDDIGQVKRVEFYWEYDMDVLQPRSICFFWCNDHLYVSSIGVTEADEDGSRGKRGVLMDSKLCSQGPREYADIASRTSAVFIDKCEDQELLN
;
A
#
# COMPACT_ATOMS: atom_id res chain seq x y z
N ALA A 1 17.01 9.41 -26.26
CA ALA A 1 16.71 8.12 -25.60
C ALA A 1 15.29 7.64 -25.95
N THR A 2 14.24 8.43 -25.64
CA THR A 2 12.83 8.07 -25.87
C THR A 2 12.50 7.56 -27.29
N ALA A 3 12.94 8.22 -28.36
CA ALA A 3 12.66 7.73 -29.72
C ALA A 3 13.26 6.33 -30.02
N ASN A 4 14.38 5.98 -29.37
CA ASN A 4 15.08 4.73 -29.61
C ASN A 4 14.37 3.53 -28.97
N THR A 5 13.45 3.73 -28.01
CA THR A 5 12.68 2.63 -27.40
C THR A 5 11.84 1.90 -28.45
N ARG A 6 11.38 2.60 -29.50
CA ARG A 6 10.66 1.99 -30.62
C ARG A 6 11.54 1.05 -31.43
N LEU A 7 12.77 1.47 -31.74
CA LEU A 7 13.73 0.65 -32.46
C LEU A 7 14.09 -0.59 -31.65
N VAL A 8 14.38 -0.45 -30.36
CA VAL A 8 14.69 -1.61 -29.51
C VAL A 8 13.48 -2.55 -29.37
N GLY A 9 12.26 -2.01 -29.25
CA GLY A 9 11.04 -2.82 -29.23
C GLY A 9 10.83 -3.61 -30.53
N LEU A 10 11.12 -3.00 -31.68
CA LEU A 10 11.11 -3.66 -32.99
C LEU A 10 12.10 -4.83 -33.06
N GLU A 11 13.32 -4.65 -32.55
CA GLU A 11 14.34 -5.71 -32.53
C GLU A 11 13.93 -6.88 -31.62
N ILE A 12 13.35 -6.59 -30.44
CA ILE A 12 12.81 -7.62 -29.54
C ILE A 12 11.70 -8.39 -30.23
N ALA A 13 10.76 -7.70 -30.88
CA ALA A 13 9.67 -8.33 -31.63
C ALA A 13 10.18 -9.20 -32.78
N TYR A 14 11.17 -8.71 -33.53
CA TYR A 14 11.82 -9.48 -34.59
C TYR A 14 12.42 -10.78 -34.05
N PHE A 15 13.16 -10.71 -32.94
CA PHE A 15 13.76 -11.88 -32.31
C PHE A 15 12.72 -12.89 -31.79
N ILE A 16 11.67 -12.44 -31.10
CA ILE A 16 10.61 -13.33 -30.59
C ILE A 16 9.82 -13.97 -31.73
N ASN A 17 9.50 -13.22 -32.79
CA ASN A 17 8.83 -13.78 -33.96
C ASN A 17 9.74 -14.77 -34.71
N TYR A 18 11.05 -14.53 -34.79
CA TYR A 18 11.99 -15.51 -35.30
C TYR A 18 11.95 -16.82 -34.49
N LEU A 19 11.95 -16.75 -33.15
CA LEU A 19 11.83 -17.93 -32.29
C LEU A 19 10.47 -18.64 -32.46
N LYS A 20 9.39 -17.89 -32.63
CA LYS A 20 8.06 -18.43 -32.93
C LYS A 20 8.08 -19.25 -34.23
N ASP A 21 8.60 -18.65 -35.31
CA ASP A 21 8.52 -19.22 -36.66
C ASP A 21 9.52 -20.35 -36.89
N ASN A 22 10.69 -20.31 -36.23
CA ASN A 22 11.80 -21.24 -36.50
C ASN A 22 12.05 -22.27 -35.39
N VAL A 23 11.66 -21.96 -34.15
CA VAL A 23 11.92 -22.82 -32.97
C VAL A 23 10.60 -23.32 -32.34
N GLY A 24 9.45 -22.87 -32.84
CA GLY A 24 8.13 -23.27 -32.31
C GLY A 24 7.81 -22.66 -30.95
N LEU A 25 8.45 -21.54 -30.59
CA LEU A 25 8.14 -20.80 -29.37
C LEU A 25 6.69 -20.31 -29.41
N ASN A 26 5.89 -20.67 -28.41
CA ASN A 26 4.56 -20.09 -28.24
C ASN A 26 4.68 -18.72 -27.54
N PRO A 27 4.29 -17.59 -28.18
CA PRO A 27 4.40 -16.26 -27.56
C PRO A 27 3.64 -16.12 -26.23
N LYS A 28 2.64 -16.98 -26.00
CA LYS A 28 1.90 -17.04 -24.73
C LYS A 28 2.80 -17.37 -23.52
N HIS A 29 3.96 -17.99 -23.74
CA HIS A 29 4.92 -18.34 -22.69
C HIS A 29 6.02 -17.28 -22.51
N VAL A 30 5.97 -16.18 -23.26
CA VAL A 30 6.95 -15.09 -23.16
C VAL A 30 6.43 -14.03 -22.18
N HIS A 31 7.31 -13.65 -21.25
CA HIS A 31 7.10 -12.55 -20.29
C HIS A 31 8.19 -11.51 -20.49
N LEU A 32 7.82 -10.31 -20.94
CA LEU A 32 8.73 -9.17 -21.05
C LEU A 32 8.64 -8.33 -19.76
N ILE A 33 9.77 -8.03 -19.14
CA ILE A 33 9.84 -7.17 -17.95
C ILE A 33 10.66 -5.94 -18.33
N GLY A 34 10.03 -4.76 -18.29
CA GLY A 34 10.66 -3.50 -18.68
C GLY A 34 10.62 -2.48 -17.55
N HIS A 35 11.77 -1.89 -17.20
CA HIS A 35 11.86 -0.81 -16.22
C HIS A 35 12.01 0.55 -16.91
N SER A 36 11.38 1.61 -16.39
CA SER A 36 11.53 2.97 -16.93
C SER A 36 11.14 3.04 -18.42
N LEU A 37 12.02 3.60 -19.27
CA LEU A 37 11.90 3.56 -20.74
C LEU A 37 11.78 2.14 -21.32
N GLY A 38 12.31 1.14 -20.61
CA GLY A 38 12.20 -0.27 -20.96
C GLY A 38 10.75 -0.80 -20.90
N ALA A 39 9.90 -0.23 -20.05
CA ALA A 39 8.48 -0.60 -19.99
C ALA A 39 7.77 -0.27 -21.32
N HIS A 40 8.02 0.92 -21.87
CA HIS A 40 7.50 1.31 -23.19
C HIS A 40 8.15 0.53 -24.33
N THR A 41 9.44 0.20 -24.19
CA THR A 41 10.14 -0.70 -25.13
C THR A 41 9.45 -2.07 -25.21
N ALA A 42 9.03 -2.62 -24.06
CA ALA A 42 8.27 -3.86 -23.99
C ALA A 42 6.88 -3.72 -24.63
N GLY A 43 6.19 -2.60 -24.43
CA GLY A 43 4.93 -2.29 -25.11
C GLY A 43 5.07 -2.27 -26.64
N TYR A 44 6.05 -1.54 -27.16
CA TYR A 44 6.35 -1.52 -28.60
C TYR A 44 6.71 -2.89 -29.17
N ALA A 45 7.34 -3.76 -28.39
CA ALA A 45 7.58 -5.14 -28.79
C ALA A 45 6.26 -5.94 -28.82
N GLY A 46 5.44 -5.83 -27.77
CA GLY A 46 4.16 -6.52 -27.62
C GLY A 46 3.16 -6.23 -28.74
N GLU A 47 3.06 -4.98 -29.19
CA GLU A 47 2.25 -4.55 -30.34
C GLU A 47 2.54 -5.38 -31.62
N ARG A 48 3.75 -5.94 -31.73
CA ARG A 48 4.25 -6.67 -32.90
C ARG A 48 4.38 -8.18 -32.67
N ILE A 49 4.00 -8.67 -31.49
CA ILE A 49 4.06 -10.08 -31.12
C ILE A 49 2.63 -10.56 -30.86
N GLU A 50 2.01 -11.17 -31.87
CA GLU A 50 0.65 -11.69 -31.74
C GLU A 50 0.59 -12.77 -30.64
N GLY A 51 -0.29 -12.56 -29.66
CA GLY A 51 -0.51 -13.49 -28.56
C GLY A 51 0.57 -13.47 -27.48
N LEU A 52 1.35 -12.40 -27.34
CA LEU A 52 2.31 -12.24 -26.25
C LEU A 52 1.66 -12.52 -24.88
N GLY A 53 2.32 -13.33 -24.06
CA GLY A 53 1.81 -13.79 -22.78
C GLY A 53 1.66 -12.67 -21.75
N ARG A 54 2.77 -12.01 -21.40
CA ARG A 54 2.77 -11.01 -20.33
C ARG A 54 3.78 -9.89 -20.55
N ILE A 55 3.42 -8.67 -20.15
CA ILE A 55 4.35 -7.56 -19.93
C ILE A 55 4.23 -7.10 -18.48
N THR A 56 5.37 -6.97 -17.77
CA THR A 56 5.42 -6.22 -16.51
C THR A 56 6.14 -4.89 -16.74
N GLY A 57 5.43 -3.80 -16.48
CA GLY A 57 5.98 -2.44 -16.46
C GLY A 57 6.46 -2.07 -15.06
N LEU A 58 7.77 -1.93 -14.87
CA LEU A 58 8.35 -1.48 -13.61
C LEU A 58 8.60 0.03 -13.69
N ASP A 59 7.70 0.79 -13.10
CA ASP A 59 7.68 2.25 -13.06
C ASP A 59 7.92 2.89 -14.45
N PRO A 60 6.98 2.74 -15.40
CA PRO A 60 7.13 3.26 -16.76
C PRO A 60 7.42 4.76 -16.77
N ALA A 61 8.30 5.23 -17.64
CA ALA A 61 8.78 6.62 -17.60
C ALA A 61 7.70 7.66 -18.00
N GLU A 62 7.52 8.72 -17.21
CA GLU A 62 6.60 9.84 -17.50
C GLU A 62 7.00 10.66 -18.74
N PRO A 63 8.25 11.16 -18.85
CA PRO A 63 8.56 12.19 -19.82
C PRO A 63 8.36 11.71 -21.25
N TYR A 64 7.51 12.43 -22.00
CA TYR A 64 7.09 12.13 -23.37
C TYR A 64 6.17 10.91 -23.55
N PHE A 65 5.65 10.31 -22.46
CA PHE A 65 4.69 9.18 -22.53
C PHE A 65 3.38 9.47 -21.81
N GLN A 66 3.38 10.15 -20.66
CA GLN A 66 2.13 10.47 -19.96
C GLN A 66 1.22 11.36 -20.84
N GLY A 67 -0.08 11.04 -20.86
CA GLY A 67 -1.05 11.72 -21.73
C GLY A 67 -0.92 11.42 -23.22
N MET A 68 0.03 10.58 -23.65
CA MET A 68 0.15 10.16 -25.04
C MET A 68 -0.85 9.04 -25.38
N PRO A 69 -1.27 8.93 -26.65
CA PRO A 69 -2.14 7.84 -27.09
C PRO A 69 -1.49 6.47 -26.91
N SER A 70 -2.32 5.41 -26.81
CA SER A 70 -1.88 4.04 -26.53
C SER A 70 -0.73 3.55 -27.42
N HIS A 71 -0.80 3.77 -28.74
CA HIS A 71 0.25 3.39 -29.70
C HIS A 71 1.63 4.05 -29.47
N ALA A 72 1.72 5.04 -28.59
CA ALA A 72 2.96 5.75 -28.27
C ALA A 72 3.56 5.34 -26.93
N ARG A 73 2.94 4.41 -26.18
CA ARG A 73 3.39 4.03 -24.84
C ARG A 73 3.01 2.57 -24.53
N LEU A 74 3.26 2.14 -23.30
CA LEU A 74 2.75 0.86 -22.81
C LEU A 74 1.23 0.97 -22.64
N ASP A 75 0.52 -0.06 -23.05
CA ASP A 75 -0.94 -0.12 -23.00
C ASP A 75 -1.43 -1.57 -22.74
N PRO A 76 -2.64 -1.78 -22.16
CA PRO A 76 -3.15 -3.12 -21.90
C PRO A 76 -3.30 -4.00 -23.15
N THR A 77 -3.37 -3.41 -24.35
CA THR A 77 -3.47 -4.18 -25.60
C THR A 77 -2.16 -4.86 -26.05
N ASP A 78 -1.02 -4.49 -25.45
CA ASP A 78 0.30 -4.96 -25.87
C ASP A 78 0.60 -6.43 -25.50
N ALA A 79 -0.17 -7.03 -24.58
CA ALA A 79 -0.05 -8.45 -24.20
C ALA A 79 -1.35 -9.00 -23.61
N GLN A 80 -1.45 -10.32 -23.42
CA GLN A 80 -2.61 -10.93 -22.76
C GLN A 80 -2.76 -10.48 -21.30
N LEU A 81 -1.65 -10.19 -20.62
CA LEU A 81 -1.60 -9.55 -19.31
C LEU A 81 -0.54 -8.44 -19.34
N VAL A 82 -0.92 -7.27 -18.84
CA VAL A 82 -0.02 -6.14 -18.62
C VAL A 82 -0.23 -5.71 -17.18
N ASP A 83 0.78 -5.89 -16.34
CA ASP A 83 0.78 -5.49 -14.94
C ASP A 83 1.85 -4.44 -14.70
N VAL A 84 1.53 -3.39 -13.94
CA VAL A 84 2.40 -2.23 -13.80
C VAL A 84 2.60 -1.91 -12.32
N ILE A 85 3.83 -1.60 -11.92
CA ILE A 85 4.16 -1.15 -10.57
C ILE A 85 4.64 0.30 -10.66
N HIS A 86 3.86 1.24 -10.13
CA HIS A 86 4.19 2.65 -10.06
C HIS A 86 4.82 2.97 -8.71
N THR A 87 6.02 3.53 -8.71
CA THR A 87 6.76 3.87 -7.48
C THR A 87 7.22 5.31 -7.41
N ASP A 88 7.27 6.02 -8.54
CA ASP A 88 7.80 7.38 -8.65
C ASP A 88 6.89 8.30 -9.50
N GLY A 89 5.57 8.17 -9.34
CA GLY A 89 4.53 8.94 -10.02
C GLY A 89 4.33 10.37 -9.52
N SER A 90 5.32 10.94 -8.84
CA SER A 90 5.37 12.39 -8.58
C SER A 90 5.59 13.14 -9.90
N SER A 91 5.22 14.42 -9.98
CA SER A 91 5.46 15.18 -11.21
C SER A 91 6.97 15.26 -11.49
N ILE A 92 7.37 15.24 -12.76
CA ILE A 92 8.75 15.53 -13.16
C ILE A 92 9.32 16.84 -12.58
N PHE A 93 8.48 17.85 -12.31
CA PHE A 93 8.90 19.09 -11.64
C PHE A 93 9.30 18.87 -10.17
N LEU A 94 8.80 17.80 -9.56
CA LEU A 94 9.16 17.29 -8.25
C LEU A 94 10.14 16.10 -8.37
N LEU A 95 10.82 15.99 -9.51
CA LEU A 95 11.81 14.95 -9.81
C LEU A 95 11.27 13.51 -9.88
N GLY A 96 9.94 13.33 -10.02
CA GLY A 96 9.38 12.00 -10.31
C GLY A 96 9.60 11.58 -11.75
N TYR A 97 10.09 10.37 -11.98
CA TYR A 97 10.37 9.84 -13.31
C TYR A 97 9.29 8.92 -13.85
N GLY A 98 8.41 8.40 -13.01
CA GLY A 98 7.39 7.41 -13.35
C GLY A 98 6.07 8.06 -13.79
N MET A 99 5.35 7.41 -14.72
CA MET A 99 3.97 7.77 -15.05
C MET A 99 3.08 7.56 -13.83
N SER A 100 2.12 8.44 -13.64
CA SER A 100 1.05 8.29 -12.63
C SER A 100 -0.24 7.70 -13.21
N GLU A 101 -0.42 7.83 -14.53
CA GLU A 101 -1.55 7.29 -15.28
C GLU A 101 -1.48 5.75 -15.36
N PRO A 102 -2.60 5.05 -15.13
CA PRO A 102 -2.68 3.61 -15.37
C PRO A 102 -2.37 3.27 -16.84
N CYS A 103 -1.58 2.23 -17.06
CA CYS A 103 -1.23 1.74 -18.39
C CYS A 103 -1.26 0.20 -18.51
N GLY A 104 -1.74 -0.51 -17.48
CA GLY A 104 -1.92 -1.95 -17.47
C GLY A 104 -3.37 -2.41 -17.38
N HIS A 105 -3.54 -3.73 -17.45
CA HIS A 105 -4.76 -4.40 -16.97
C HIS A 105 -4.91 -4.20 -15.47
N ILE A 106 -3.77 -4.16 -14.77
CA ILE A 106 -3.66 -3.95 -13.34
C ILE A 106 -2.48 -3.04 -13.04
N ASP A 107 -2.73 -2.00 -12.25
CA ASP A 107 -1.74 -0.98 -11.91
C ASP A 107 -1.62 -0.88 -10.38
N PHE A 108 -0.45 -1.24 -9.88
CA PHE A 108 -0.10 -1.25 -8.46
C PHE A 108 0.59 0.06 -8.08
N TYR A 109 0.18 0.65 -6.96
CA TYR A 109 0.70 1.90 -6.43
C TYR A 109 1.18 1.69 -4.97
N PRO A 110 2.28 0.95 -4.76
CA PRO A 110 2.91 0.82 -3.45
C PRO A 110 3.17 2.20 -2.83
N ASN A 111 2.72 2.42 -1.60
CA ASN A 111 2.88 3.69 -0.87
C ASN A 111 2.42 4.91 -1.69
N ASN A 112 1.20 4.85 -2.25
CA ASN A 112 0.64 5.87 -3.16
C ASN A 112 1.30 5.95 -4.55
N GLY A 113 2.34 5.14 -4.79
CA GLY A 113 3.10 5.10 -6.04
C GLY A 113 3.87 6.37 -6.37
N LYS A 114 4.26 7.16 -5.34
CA LYS A 114 4.97 8.43 -5.50
C LYS A 114 6.26 8.48 -4.71
N GLU A 115 6.16 8.31 -3.40
CA GLU A 115 7.27 8.40 -2.46
C GLU A 115 7.36 7.09 -1.71
N GLN A 116 8.53 6.46 -1.78
CA GLN A 116 8.77 5.14 -1.22
C GLN A 116 9.50 5.30 0.11
N PRO A 117 9.08 4.59 1.18
CA PRO A 117 9.74 4.67 2.47
C PRO A 117 11.26 4.43 2.36
N GLY A 118 12.04 5.27 3.04
CA GLY A 118 13.51 5.24 3.00
C GLY A 118 14.16 5.85 1.76
N CYS A 119 13.39 6.53 0.89
CA CYS A 119 13.93 7.26 -0.26
C CYS A 119 13.98 8.80 -0.04
N ASP A 120 13.64 9.30 1.15
CA ASP A 120 13.75 10.72 1.46
C ASP A 120 15.20 11.19 1.48
N LEU A 121 15.45 12.35 0.86
CA LEU A 121 16.76 12.99 0.77
C LEU A 121 17.37 13.31 2.14
N THR A 122 16.54 13.44 3.17
CA THR A 122 16.94 13.74 4.55
C THR A 122 17.36 12.50 5.34
N GLU A 123 16.90 11.30 4.96
CA GLU A 123 17.18 10.04 5.66
C GLU A 123 18.39 9.27 5.09
N THR A 124 18.83 9.61 3.88
CA THR A 124 19.97 8.98 3.20
C THR A 124 21.14 9.95 3.08
N PRO A 125 22.04 10.05 4.09
CA PRO A 125 23.27 10.80 3.93
C PRO A 125 24.07 10.16 2.79
N LEU A 126 24.32 10.94 1.74
CA LEU A 126 25.10 10.53 0.58
C LEU A 126 26.39 9.81 1.04
N PRO A 127 26.59 8.54 0.67
CA PRO A 127 27.88 7.90 0.85
C PRO A 127 28.97 8.79 0.24
N LEU A 128 29.98 9.15 1.04
CA LEU A 128 31.16 9.93 0.60
C LEU A 128 31.86 9.33 -0.64
N THR A 129 31.62 8.05 -0.92
CA THR A 129 32.08 7.35 -2.14
C THR A 129 31.39 7.85 -3.41
N LEU A 130 30.11 8.23 -3.36
CA LEU A 130 29.38 8.80 -4.50
C LEU A 130 29.79 10.23 -4.80
N ILE A 131 30.22 10.99 -3.79
CA ILE A 131 30.75 12.35 -3.95
C ILE A 131 32.12 12.33 -4.66
N LYS A 132 32.88 11.22 -4.54
CA LYS A 132 34.16 11.04 -5.24
C LYS A 132 34.01 10.81 -6.75
N GLU A 133 32.87 10.25 -7.18
CA GLU A 133 32.59 9.99 -8.61
C GLU A 133 31.88 11.18 -9.30
N GLY A 134 31.52 12.21 -8.54
CA GLY A 134 30.99 13.48 -9.04
C GLY A 134 29.57 13.76 -8.54
N ILE A 135 29.26 15.04 -8.36
CA ILE A 135 27.96 15.54 -7.84
C ILE A 135 26.80 15.12 -8.76
N GLU A 136 27.04 14.96 -10.06
CA GLU A 136 26.03 14.58 -11.05
C GLU A 136 25.58 13.11 -10.91
N GLU A 137 26.51 12.18 -10.65
CA GLU A 137 26.18 10.75 -10.47
C GLU A 137 25.55 10.48 -9.10
N ALA A 138 26.02 11.18 -8.06
CA ALA A 138 25.38 11.19 -6.74
C ALA A 138 23.93 11.70 -6.80
N SER A 139 23.66 12.72 -7.63
CA SER A 139 22.30 13.26 -7.84
C SER A 139 21.37 12.28 -8.57
N ARG A 140 21.89 11.52 -9.54
CA ARG A 140 21.12 10.47 -10.25
C ARG A 140 20.73 9.31 -9.34
N VAL A 141 21.62 8.89 -8.46
CA VAL A 141 21.38 7.76 -7.54
C VAL A 141 20.37 8.13 -6.45
N LEU A 142 20.42 9.36 -5.94
CA LEU A 142 19.51 9.82 -4.87
C LEU A 142 18.10 10.09 -5.41
N VAL A 143 17.99 10.68 -6.61
CA VAL A 143 16.71 11.01 -7.25
C VAL A 143 16.04 9.77 -7.87
N ALA A 144 16.79 8.71 -8.20
CA ALA A 144 16.24 7.45 -8.71
C ALA A 144 15.80 6.44 -7.64
N CYS A 145 15.87 6.75 -6.33
CA CYS A 145 15.54 5.77 -5.28
C CYS A 145 14.09 5.25 -5.39
N ASN A 146 13.13 6.17 -5.52
CA ASN A 146 11.73 5.84 -5.76
C ASN A 146 11.58 5.04 -7.05
N HIS A 147 12.24 5.50 -8.12
CA HIS A 147 12.16 4.89 -9.45
C HIS A 147 12.69 3.44 -9.50
N VAL A 148 13.78 3.16 -8.78
CA VAL A 148 14.39 1.82 -8.69
C VAL A 148 13.61 0.90 -7.73
N ARG A 149 12.74 1.46 -6.88
CA ARG A 149 11.94 0.66 -5.93
C ARG A 149 11.08 -0.39 -6.64
N ALA A 150 10.53 -0.11 -7.81
CA ALA A 150 9.74 -1.07 -8.56
C ALA A 150 10.51 -2.37 -8.88
N ILE A 151 11.80 -2.26 -9.25
CA ILE A 151 12.67 -3.43 -9.46
C ILE A 151 12.84 -4.22 -8.16
N LYS A 152 13.13 -3.52 -7.06
CA LYS A 152 13.35 -4.15 -5.75
C LYS A 152 12.13 -4.91 -5.26
N LEU A 153 10.94 -4.32 -5.38
CA LEU A 153 9.67 -4.96 -5.01
C LEU A 153 9.38 -6.17 -5.90
N PHE A 154 9.63 -6.07 -7.21
CA PHE A 154 9.45 -7.20 -8.12
C PHE A 154 10.41 -8.36 -7.79
N ILE A 155 11.69 -8.08 -7.54
CA ILE A 155 12.68 -9.11 -7.13
C ILE A 155 12.26 -9.81 -5.83
N GLU A 156 11.76 -9.05 -4.85
CA GLU A 156 11.31 -9.63 -3.58
C GLU A 156 10.05 -10.49 -3.76
N SER A 157 9.14 -10.14 -4.68
CA SER A 157 7.97 -10.97 -5.01
C SER A 157 8.33 -12.36 -5.56
N ILE A 158 9.54 -12.52 -6.11
CA ILE A 158 10.06 -13.81 -6.61
C ILE A 158 10.64 -14.65 -5.47
N ASN A 159 11.35 -13.99 -4.55
CA ASN A 159 12.22 -14.63 -3.57
C ASN A 159 11.65 -14.64 -2.15
N SER A 160 10.39 -14.23 -1.97
CA SER A 160 9.73 -14.18 -0.66
C SER A 160 8.42 -14.95 -0.67
N ASN A 161 8.02 -15.44 0.50
CA ASN A 161 6.71 -16.06 0.72
C ASN A 161 5.61 -15.02 0.97
N CYS A 162 5.93 -13.73 0.84
CA CYS A 162 5.00 -12.67 1.14
C CYS A 162 4.13 -12.38 -0.09
N PRO A 163 2.79 -12.41 0.04
CA PRO A 163 1.90 -12.38 -1.12
C PRO A 163 1.75 -11.01 -1.80
N TYR A 164 2.28 -9.92 -1.22
CA TYR A 164 2.08 -8.55 -1.71
C TYR A 164 0.62 -8.26 -2.13
N ILE A 165 -0.31 -8.49 -1.20
CA ILE A 165 -1.75 -8.30 -1.44
C ILE A 165 -2.04 -6.80 -1.57
N ALA A 166 -2.37 -6.36 -2.77
CA ALA A 166 -2.80 -5.01 -3.04
C ALA A 166 -4.32 -4.93 -3.16
N HIS A 167 -4.91 -3.82 -2.72
CA HIS A 167 -6.34 -3.60 -2.66
C HIS A 167 -6.80 -2.62 -3.73
N LYS A 168 -7.79 -3.01 -4.52
CA LYS A 168 -8.43 -2.14 -5.51
C LYS A 168 -9.12 -0.99 -4.80
N CYS A 169 -8.76 0.24 -5.13
CA CYS A 169 -9.37 1.42 -4.51
C CYS A 169 -9.33 2.63 -5.43
N ASN A 170 -10.24 3.58 -5.23
CA ASN A 170 -10.28 4.80 -6.04
C ASN A 170 -9.28 5.87 -5.58
N SER A 171 -8.77 5.76 -4.35
CA SER A 171 -7.83 6.72 -3.76
C SER A 171 -7.00 6.05 -2.67
N TYR A 172 -5.72 6.43 -2.59
CA TYR A 172 -4.83 5.97 -1.52
C TYR A 172 -5.34 6.37 -0.13
N GLN A 173 -6.01 7.52 -0.01
CA GLN A 173 -6.60 7.95 1.28
C GLN A 173 -7.75 7.03 1.71
N ASN A 174 -8.59 6.60 0.77
CA ASN A 174 -9.64 5.62 1.08
C ASN A 174 -9.05 4.25 1.45
N PHE A 175 -7.92 3.89 0.85
CA PHE A 175 -7.17 2.70 1.20
C PHE A 175 -6.59 2.79 2.62
N LEU A 176 -5.91 3.89 2.99
CA LEU A 176 -5.40 4.11 4.35
C LEU A 176 -6.52 4.13 5.40
N GLN A 177 -7.71 4.59 5.03
CA GLN A 177 -8.91 4.55 5.87
C GLN A 177 -9.58 3.18 5.92
N GLY A 178 -9.04 2.14 5.27
CA GLY A 178 -9.57 0.78 5.30
C GLY A 178 -10.90 0.59 4.55
N LYS A 179 -11.36 1.57 3.76
CA LYS A 179 -12.64 1.51 3.02
C LYS A 179 -12.63 0.46 1.91
N CYS A 180 -11.44 0.10 1.42
CA CYS A 180 -11.22 -0.84 0.32
C CYS A 180 -10.54 -2.15 0.78
N PHE A 181 -10.58 -2.47 2.08
CA PHE A 181 -9.79 -3.56 2.67
C PHE A 181 -10.39 -4.97 2.44
N SER A 182 -11.48 -5.09 1.69
CA SER A 182 -12.17 -6.37 1.45
C SER A 182 -11.76 -6.97 0.10
N CYS A 183 -11.29 -8.22 0.11
CA CYS A 183 -11.01 -8.98 -1.10
C CYS A 183 -12.25 -9.71 -1.66
N LYS A 184 -13.39 -9.70 -0.94
CA LYS A 184 -14.57 -10.53 -1.22
C LYS A 184 -15.51 -10.00 -2.30
N GLU A 185 -15.29 -8.80 -2.83
CA GLU A 185 -16.12 -8.27 -3.91
C GLU A 185 -15.74 -8.92 -5.25
N ASN A 186 -16.49 -9.96 -5.64
CA ASN A 186 -16.51 -10.60 -6.97
C ASN A 186 -15.10 -10.76 -7.61
N ASP A 187 -14.21 -11.52 -6.96
CA ASP A 187 -12.87 -11.90 -7.43
C ASP A 187 -11.94 -10.74 -7.89
N THR A 188 -12.24 -9.49 -7.53
CA THR A 188 -11.53 -8.31 -8.05
C THR A 188 -11.17 -7.25 -7.02
N GLY A 189 -11.48 -7.47 -5.75
CA GLY A 189 -11.15 -6.52 -4.68
C GLY A 189 -9.65 -6.45 -4.34
N CYS A 190 -8.93 -7.56 -4.58
CA CYS A 190 -7.50 -7.67 -4.27
C CYS A 190 -6.74 -8.34 -5.41
N ALA A 191 -5.43 -8.11 -5.44
CA ALA A 191 -4.52 -8.75 -6.37
C ALA A 191 -3.12 -8.89 -5.78
N ILE A 192 -2.42 -9.95 -6.15
CA ILE A 192 -1.00 -10.13 -5.82
C ILE A 192 -0.15 -9.26 -6.75
N MET A 193 0.67 -8.38 -6.17
CA MET A 193 1.67 -7.62 -6.92
C MET A 193 2.94 -8.46 -7.14
N GLY A 194 3.47 -8.43 -8.36
CA GLY A 194 4.76 -9.04 -8.70
C GLY A 194 4.66 -10.30 -9.56
N LEU A 195 5.55 -11.27 -9.37
CA LEU A 195 5.63 -12.43 -10.29
C LEU A 195 4.33 -13.24 -10.37
N ASN A 196 3.59 -13.37 -9.26
CA ASN A 196 2.37 -14.18 -9.19
C ASN A 196 1.09 -13.42 -9.54
N THR A 197 1.18 -12.23 -10.14
CA THR A 197 0.00 -11.47 -10.59
C THR A 197 -0.82 -12.26 -11.61
N VAL A 198 -2.13 -12.30 -11.39
CA VAL A 198 -3.12 -12.90 -12.29
C VAL A 198 -3.97 -11.80 -12.93
N ARG A 199 -4.37 -12.00 -14.19
CA ARG A 199 -5.23 -11.05 -14.90
C ARG A 199 -6.59 -10.94 -14.18
N PRO A 200 -7.01 -9.73 -13.78
CA PRO A 200 -8.30 -9.56 -13.14
C PRO A 200 -9.46 -9.63 -14.14
N ASN A 201 -10.63 -10.04 -13.67
CA ASN A 201 -11.87 -10.10 -14.45
C ASN A 201 -12.62 -8.75 -14.49
N HIS A 202 -11.91 -7.65 -14.81
CA HIS A 202 -12.51 -6.33 -14.96
C HIS A 202 -11.84 -5.52 -16.08
N ALA A 203 -12.44 -4.38 -16.45
CA ALA A 203 -11.87 -3.47 -17.44
C ALA A 203 -10.49 -2.93 -16.97
N PRO A 204 -9.51 -2.74 -17.89
CA PRO A 204 -8.19 -2.19 -17.55
C PRO A 204 -8.23 -0.83 -16.85
N GLY A 205 -7.11 -0.44 -16.22
CA GLY A 205 -6.93 0.86 -15.58
C GLY A 205 -7.40 0.95 -14.12
N ALA A 206 -7.69 -0.19 -13.47
CA ALA A 206 -7.98 -0.22 -12.05
C ALA A 206 -6.71 -0.04 -11.22
N LYS A 207 -6.78 0.83 -10.20
CA LYS A 207 -5.68 1.11 -9.28
C LYS A 207 -5.74 0.21 -8.05
N TYR A 208 -4.61 -0.39 -7.72
CA TYR A 208 -4.43 -1.22 -6.55
C TYR A 208 -3.38 -0.59 -5.64
N PHE A 209 -3.68 -0.47 -4.35
CA PHE A 209 -2.78 0.13 -3.37
C PHE A 209 -2.29 -0.91 -2.37
N ILE A 210 -1.05 -0.76 -1.95
CA ILE A 210 -0.39 -1.58 -0.93
C ILE A 210 0.60 -0.70 -0.18
N SER A 211 0.80 -0.96 1.10
CA SER A 211 1.86 -0.31 1.89
C SER A 211 3.05 -1.24 2.04
N THR A 212 4.26 -0.74 1.82
CA THR A 212 5.51 -1.51 1.95
C THR A 212 6.48 -0.82 2.91
N GLY A 213 7.45 -1.56 3.43
CA GLY A 213 8.44 -1.04 4.37
C GLY A 213 9.61 -0.33 3.70
N LYS A 214 10.39 0.40 4.50
CA LYS A 214 11.60 1.10 4.03
C LYS A 214 12.77 0.19 3.68
N ASP A 215 12.95 -0.87 4.47
CA ASP A 215 14.05 -1.85 4.43
C ASP A 215 13.55 -3.24 4.04
N THR A 216 14.44 -4.07 3.49
CA THR A 216 14.17 -5.48 3.16
C THR A 216 13.96 -6.31 4.44
N PRO A 217 12.97 -7.23 4.49
CA PRO A 217 11.91 -7.41 3.50
C PRO A 217 10.96 -6.21 3.44
N TYR A 218 10.75 -5.70 2.23
CA TYR A 218 9.85 -4.58 1.96
C TYR A 218 8.40 -5.01 2.08
N CYS A 219 8.09 -6.28 1.81
CA CYS A 219 6.74 -6.77 1.99
C CYS A 219 6.31 -6.62 3.46
N ARG A 220 5.08 -6.18 3.67
CA ARG A 220 4.49 -6.04 5.01
C ARG A 220 3.11 -6.68 5.02
N ARG A 221 2.77 -7.29 6.15
CA ARG A 221 1.39 -7.65 6.49
C ARG A 221 0.61 -6.39 6.77
N GLN A 222 -0.62 -6.34 6.29
CA GLN A 222 -1.50 -5.19 6.43
C GLN A 222 -2.61 -5.56 7.41
N TYR A 223 -2.86 -4.66 8.36
CA TYR A 223 -3.91 -4.79 9.36
C TYR A 223 -4.81 -3.56 9.26
N LYS A 224 -6.12 -3.78 9.22
CA LYS A 224 -7.13 -2.73 9.40
C LYS A 224 -7.51 -2.70 10.87
N VAL A 225 -7.22 -1.59 11.54
CA VAL A 225 -7.62 -1.30 12.92
C VAL A 225 -8.83 -0.37 12.86
N MET A 226 -9.96 -0.81 13.38
CA MET A 226 -11.21 -0.04 13.47
C MET A 226 -11.45 0.35 14.92
N LEU A 227 -11.56 1.64 15.19
CA LEU A 227 -11.90 2.20 16.48
C LEU A 227 -13.37 2.61 16.48
N ASP A 228 -14.15 2.05 17.40
CA ASP A 228 -15.52 2.50 17.67
C ASP A 228 -15.47 3.48 18.84
N LEU A 229 -15.88 4.73 18.61
CA LEU A 229 -15.84 5.78 19.63
C LEU A 229 -17.17 5.90 20.35
N ALA A 230 -17.13 5.89 21.68
CA ALA A 230 -18.29 6.16 22.51
C ALA A 230 -18.54 7.67 22.67
N LYS A 231 -19.79 8.06 22.96
CA LYS A 231 -20.18 9.46 23.20
C LYS A 231 -20.90 9.64 24.55
N PRO A 232 -20.20 9.50 25.69
CA PRO A 232 -20.81 9.77 26.99
C PRO A 232 -21.20 11.26 27.12
N PRO A 233 -22.13 11.63 28.02
CA PRO A 233 -22.63 13.02 28.15
C PRO A 233 -21.55 14.09 28.41
N ARG A 234 -20.42 13.69 29.02
CA ARG A 234 -19.29 14.59 29.28
C ARG A 234 -18.30 14.70 28.11
N ALA A 235 -18.41 13.85 27.08
CA ALA A 235 -17.48 13.86 25.96
C ALA A 235 -17.67 15.13 25.14
N GLU A 236 -16.55 15.70 24.68
CA GLU A 236 -16.59 16.69 23.62
C GLU A 236 -17.21 16.09 22.36
N SER A 237 -17.64 16.96 21.43
CA SER A 237 -18.15 16.47 20.15
C SER A 237 -17.05 15.87 19.28
N TRP A 238 -15.82 16.37 19.41
CA TRP A 238 -14.65 15.89 18.71
C TRP A 238 -13.38 16.24 19.49
N VAL A 239 -12.34 15.44 19.28
CA VAL A 239 -10.98 15.67 19.78
C VAL A 239 -9.98 15.41 18.65
N GLN A 240 -8.73 15.81 18.81
CA GLN A 240 -7.67 15.47 17.87
C GLN A 240 -6.40 15.11 18.61
N GLY A 241 -5.59 14.25 18.02
CA GLY A 241 -4.40 13.76 18.69
C GLY A 241 -3.67 12.65 17.94
N PHE A 242 -2.67 12.12 18.62
CA PHE A 242 -1.80 11.05 18.15
C PHE A 242 -2.24 9.73 18.77
N MET A 243 -2.18 8.66 17.98
CA MET A 243 -2.65 7.34 18.41
C MET A 243 -1.63 6.27 18.07
N LYS A 244 -1.38 5.37 19.02
CA LYS A 244 -0.53 4.18 18.80
C LYS A 244 -1.24 2.94 19.30
N VAL A 245 -0.99 1.81 18.66
CA VAL A 245 -1.50 0.51 19.10
C VAL A 245 -0.40 -0.52 19.26
N SER A 246 -0.52 -1.37 20.26
CA SER A 246 0.26 -2.59 20.38
C SER A 246 -0.67 -3.79 20.26
N LEU A 247 -0.39 -4.66 19.30
CA LEU A 247 -1.18 -5.84 18.99
C LEU A 247 -0.54 -7.07 19.63
N HIS A 248 -1.31 -7.84 20.38
CA HIS A 248 -0.85 -9.05 21.06
C HIS A 248 -1.62 -10.26 20.54
N SER A 249 -0.89 -11.30 20.15
CA SER A 249 -1.39 -12.61 19.76
C SER A 249 -0.61 -13.71 20.47
N ASP A 250 -1.04 -14.97 20.32
CA ASP A 250 -0.31 -16.14 20.82
C ASP A 250 1.07 -16.29 20.15
N ASN A 251 1.19 -15.88 18.88
CA ASN A 251 2.42 -16.07 18.09
C ASN A 251 3.40 -14.89 18.17
N GLY A 252 3.02 -13.77 18.78
CA GLY A 252 3.88 -12.59 18.81
C GLY A 252 3.21 -11.32 19.32
N VAL A 253 4.03 -10.25 19.42
CA VAL A 253 3.59 -8.93 19.88
C VAL A 253 4.17 -7.86 18.96
N ILE A 254 3.29 -7.03 18.40
CA ILE A 254 3.65 -5.81 17.67
C ILE A 254 3.48 -4.65 18.63
N ARG A 255 4.51 -3.79 18.79
CA ARG A 255 4.48 -2.67 19.74
C ARG A 255 4.51 -1.32 19.03
N ASN A 256 3.80 -0.35 19.60
CA ASN A 256 3.88 1.06 19.21
C ASN A 256 3.63 1.32 17.72
N LEU A 257 2.69 0.58 17.12
CA LEU A 257 2.29 0.79 15.74
C LEU A 257 1.54 2.12 15.64
N ASP A 258 2.09 3.05 14.86
CA ASP A 258 1.55 4.39 14.73
C ASP A 258 0.32 4.40 13.82
N LEU A 259 -0.83 4.82 14.36
CA LEU A 259 -2.07 4.98 13.57
C LEU A 259 -2.12 6.36 12.88
N THR A 260 -1.28 7.30 13.31
CA THR A 260 -1.30 8.70 12.90
C THR A 260 0.10 9.16 12.43
N PRO A 261 0.71 8.50 11.43
CA PRO A 261 2.09 8.79 11.02
C PRO A 261 2.26 10.16 10.35
N ASN A 262 1.17 10.75 9.85
CA ASN A 262 1.19 12.03 9.13
C ASN A 262 0.86 13.25 10.01
N GLY A 263 0.79 13.08 11.34
CA GLY A 263 0.41 14.14 12.28
C GLY A 263 -0.74 13.72 13.18
N TYR A 264 -1.55 14.67 13.66
CA TYR A 264 -2.73 14.36 14.46
C TYR A 264 -3.89 13.89 13.56
N GLU A 265 -4.81 13.11 14.12
CA GLU A 265 -6.08 12.78 13.48
C GLU A 265 -7.25 13.37 14.29
N ARG A 266 -8.25 13.92 13.59
CA ARG A 266 -9.47 14.42 14.21
C ARG A 266 -10.51 13.31 14.34
N MET A 267 -10.96 13.09 15.57
CA MET A 267 -11.87 12.03 15.98
C MET A 267 -13.20 12.61 16.47
N GLU A 268 -14.31 12.07 15.99
CA GLU A 268 -15.66 12.49 16.40
C GLU A 268 -16.29 11.40 17.28
N HIS A 269 -16.56 11.72 18.55
CA HIS A 269 -17.15 10.77 19.49
C HIS A 269 -18.54 10.32 19.02
N GLY A 270 -18.80 9.01 19.09
CA GLY A 270 -20.02 8.39 18.55
C GLY A 270 -19.90 7.91 17.09
N THR A 271 -18.71 8.01 16.49
CA THR A 271 -18.44 7.50 15.13
C THR A 271 -17.38 6.40 15.17
N SER A 272 -17.31 5.60 14.10
CA SER A 272 -16.23 4.62 13.91
C SER A 272 -15.20 5.16 12.93
N ARG A 273 -13.93 4.85 13.18
CA ARG A 273 -12.79 5.25 12.33
C ARG A 273 -11.85 4.09 12.12
N SER A 274 -11.37 3.90 10.90
CA SER A 274 -10.47 2.81 10.55
C SER A 274 -9.16 3.29 9.96
N PHE A 275 -8.10 2.53 10.25
CA PHE A 275 -6.72 2.80 9.88
C PHE A 275 -6.10 1.54 9.32
N VAL A 276 -5.39 1.64 8.21
CA VAL A 276 -4.57 0.56 7.67
C VAL A 276 -3.13 0.79 8.09
N VAL A 277 -2.59 -0.19 8.79
CA VAL A 277 -1.23 -0.19 9.33
C VAL A 277 -0.52 -1.46 8.93
N THR A 278 0.82 -1.45 9.00
CA THR A 278 1.61 -2.56 8.46
C THR A 278 2.72 -3.02 9.40
N HIS A 279 3.05 -4.31 9.35
CA HIS A 279 4.12 -4.92 10.12
C HIS A 279 4.79 -6.06 9.32
N PRO A 280 6.11 -6.31 9.45
CA PRO A 280 6.77 -7.38 8.71
C PRO A 280 6.36 -8.78 9.20
N ASP A 281 6.14 -8.95 10.50
CA ASP A 281 5.82 -10.24 11.10
C ASP A 281 4.32 -10.54 11.05
N ASP A 282 3.98 -11.79 10.74
CA ASP A 282 2.65 -12.37 10.91
C ASP A 282 2.50 -12.89 12.34
N ILE A 283 1.69 -12.18 13.13
CA ILE A 283 1.40 -12.57 14.51
C ILE A 283 0.14 -13.44 14.62
N GLY A 284 -0.61 -13.69 13.54
CA GLY A 284 -1.91 -14.37 13.59
C GLY A 284 -3.00 -13.59 14.35
N GLN A 285 -4.01 -14.31 14.86
CA GLN A 285 -5.21 -13.71 15.45
C GLN A 285 -4.90 -12.84 16.68
N VAL A 286 -5.25 -11.55 16.61
CA VAL A 286 -5.03 -10.60 17.70
C VAL A 286 -6.04 -10.82 18.82
N LYS A 287 -5.56 -11.07 20.04
CA LYS A 287 -6.40 -11.34 21.23
C LYS A 287 -6.45 -10.19 22.22
N ARG A 288 -5.47 -9.29 22.15
CA ARG A 288 -5.36 -8.13 23.04
C ARG A 288 -4.76 -6.96 22.28
N VAL A 289 -5.32 -5.78 22.52
CA VAL A 289 -4.78 -4.51 22.02
C VAL A 289 -4.53 -3.58 23.19
N GLU A 290 -3.35 -2.98 23.21
CA GLU A 290 -3.06 -1.80 24.03
C GLU A 290 -3.12 -0.57 23.13
N PHE A 291 -4.01 0.36 23.45
CA PHE A 291 -4.23 1.57 22.69
C PHE A 291 -3.75 2.78 23.49
N TYR A 292 -2.86 3.58 22.90
CA TYR A 292 -2.30 4.80 23.47
C TYR A 292 -2.90 6.04 22.79
N TRP A 293 -3.24 7.04 23.59
CA TRP A 293 -3.80 8.32 23.16
C TRP A 293 -2.97 9.50 23.67
N GLU A 294 -2.71 10.48 22.82
CA GLU A 294 -2.14 11.77 23.20
C GLU A 294 -2.88 12.91 22.49
N TYR A 295 -3.55 13.76 23.27
CA TYR A 295 -4.29 14.91 22.75
C TYR A 295 -3.34 15.97 22.17
N ASP A 296 -3.69 16.49 21.00
CA ASP A 296 -2.93 17.55 20.33
C ASP A 296 -3.63 18.90 20.47
N MET A 297 -2.95 19.84 21.14
CA MET A 297 -3.39 21.23 21.31
C MET A 297 -2.80 22.10 20.21
N ASP A 298 -3.61 22.46 19.21
CA ASP A 298 -3.21 23.36 18.14
C ASP A 298 -3.61 24.81 18.48
N VAL A 299 -2.61 25.66 18.73
CA VAL A 299 -2.79 27.09 19.04
C VAL A 299 -3.44 27.87 17.89
N LEU A 300 -3.34 27.38 16.65
CA LEU A 300 -3.98 27.97 15.47
C LEU A 300 -5.46 27.56 15.33
N GLN A 301 -5.91 26.57 16.13
CA GLN A 301 -7.30 26.13 16.20
C GLN A 301 -7.84 26.38 17.61
N PRO A 302 -8.48 27.55 17.85
CA PRO A 302 -8.91 27.95 19.20
C PRO A 302 -9.84 26.96 19.90
N ARG A 303 -10.57 26.12 19.14
CA ARG A 303 -11.45 25.07 19.67
C ARG A 303 -10.72 23.83 20.19
N SER A 304 -9.41 23.69 19.92
CA SER A 304 -8.56 22.59 20.42
C SER A 304 -7.72 23.00 21.65
N ILE A 305 -7.81 24.24 22.09
CA ILE A 305 -7.02 24.75 23.22
C ILE A 305 -7.61 24.24 24.53
N CYS A 306 -6.80 23.47 25.27
CA CYS A 306 -7.26 22.82 26.49
C CYS A 306 -6.46 23.27 27.74
N PHE A 307 -6.93 24.32 28.44
CA PHE A 307 -6.24 24.87 29.64
C PHE A 307 -6.82 24.41 30.99
N PHE A 308 -8.15 24.49 31.21
CA PHE A 308 -8.76 24.19 32.53
C PHE A 308 -10.16 23.54 32.49
N TRP A 309 -10.91 23.62 31.38
CA TRP A 309 -12.35 23.22 31.31
C TRP A 309 -12.70 22.42 30.06
N CYS A 310 -11.78 21.59 29.61
CA CYS A 310 -11.85 20.84 28.36
C CYS A 310 -11.60 19.37 28.67
N ASN A 311 -12.35 18.51 27.98
CA ASN A 311 -12.21 17.08 28.14
C ASN A 311 -11.37 16.53 26.99
N ASP A 312 -10.07 16.39 27.23
CA ASP A 312 -9.08 15.88 26.28
C ASP A 312 -9.06 14.34 26.18
N HIS A 313 -10.02 13.68 26.83
CA HIS A 313 -10.12 12.23 26.84
C HIS A 313 -10.69 11.68 25.53
N LEU A 314 -10.19 10.52 25.13
CA LEU A 314 -10.80 9.72 24.09
C LEU A 314 -11.64 8.60 24.73
N TYR A 315 -12.87 8.42 24.22
CA TYR A 315 -13.77 7.38 24.69
C TYR A 315 -13.92 6.32 23.61
N VAL A 316 -13.44 5.11 23.86
CA VAL A 316 -13.39 4.03 22.87
C VAL A 316 -14.18 2.82 23.39
N SER A 317 -15.21 2.38 22.67
CA SER A 317 -16.04 1.23 23.05
C SER A 317 -15.39 -0.09 22.67
N SER A 318 -14.99 -0.22 21.41
CA SER A 318 -14.34 -1.42 20.88
C SER A 318 -13.27 -1.11 19.85
N ILE A 319 -12.35 -2.05 19.70
CA ILE A 319 -11.31 -2.05 18.67
C ILE A 319 -11.46 -3.33 17.84
N GLY A 320 -11.77 -3.18 16.56
CA GLY A 320 -11.73 -4.25 15.58
C GLY A 320 -10.35 -4.35 14.93
N VAL A 321 -9.79 -5.55 14.79
CA VAL A 321 -8.56 -5.78 14.01
C VAL A 321 -8.83 -6.84 12.96
N THR A 322 -8.62 -6.49 11.70
CA THR A 322 -8.77 -7.38 10.55
C THR A 322 -7.43 -7.47 9.81
N GLU A 323 -6.91 -8.68 9.60
CA GLU A 323 -5.75 -8.91 8.74
C GLU A 323 -6.16 -9.01 7.26
N ALA A 324 -5.33 -8.49 6.35
CA ALA A 324 -5.48 -8.73 4.92
C ALA A 324 -5.11 -10.19 4.59
N ASP A 325 -6.11 -11.00 4.24
CA ASP A 325 -5.93 -12.38 3.80
C ASP A 325 -6.39 -12.59 2.36
N GLU A 326 -5.71 -13.49 1.67
CA GLU A 326 -5.95 -13.91 0.30
C GLU A 326 -6.97 -15.05 0.27
N ASP A 327 -8.20 -14.82 0.71
CA ASP A 327 -9.20 -15.90 0.70
C ASP A 327 -9.75 -16.15 -0.71
N GLY A 328 -9.21 -17.20 -1.34
CA GLY A 328 -9.69 -17.77 -2.60
C GLY A 328 -9.08 -19.13 -3.00
N SER A 329 -7.94 -19.56 -2.43
CA SER A 329 -7.21 -20.76 -2.91
C SER A 329 -7.06 -21.93 -1.93
N ARG A 330 -7.65 -21.86 -0.73
CA ARG A 330 -7.74 -23.02 0.17
C ARG A 330 -9.18 -23.25 0.59
N GLY A 331 -9.75 -24.39 0.15
CA GLY A 331 -11.12 -24.85 0.43
C GLY A 331 -11.44 -25.15 1.90
N LYS A 332 -11.15 -24.20 2.80
CA LYS A 332 -11.73 -24.09 4.14
C LYS A 332 -12.19 -22.64 4.23
N ARG A 333 -13.51 -22.41 4.27
CA ARG A 333 -14.16 -21.11 4.52
C ARG A 333 -13.23 -20.19 5.34
N GLY A 334 -12.51 -19.29 4.67
CA GLY A 334 -11.56 -18.37 5.29
C GLY A 334 -12.35 -17.28 5.97
N VAL A 335 -12.53 -17.46 7.27
CA VAL A 335 -13.06 -16.42 8.13
C VAL A 335 -11.98 -15.32 8.11
N LEU A 336 -12.29 -14.15 7.50
CA LEU A 336 -11.57 -12.91 7.80
C LEU A 336 -11.41 -12.90 9.31
N MET A 337 -10.17 -13.00 9.82
CA MET A 337 -9.91 -13.00 11.25
C MET A 337 -10.18 -11.59 11.77
N ASP A 338 -11.46 -11.30 11.98
CA ASP A 338 -11.94 -10.06 12.54
C ASP A 338 -12.00 -10.24 14.06
N SER A 339 -11.08 -9.60 14.76
CA SER A 339 -11.02 -9.66 16.22
C SER A 339 -11.65 -8.40 16.76
N LYS A 340 -12.88 -8.49 17.30
CA LYS A 340 -13.52 -7.39 18.01
C LYS A 340 -13.14 -7.45 19.49
N LEU A 341 -12.42 -6.44 19.94
CA LEU A 341 -11.85 -6.36 21.28
C LEU A 341 -12.56 -5.28 22.09
N CYS A 342 -12.95 -5.58 23.31
CA CYS A 342 -13.73 -4.68 24.16
C CYS A 342 -12.93 -4.22 25.39
N SER A 343 -13.27 -3.03 25.90
CA SER A 343 -12.60 -2.45 27.07
C SER A 343 -12.84 -3.26 28.34
N GLN A 344 -11.82 -3.42 29.18
CA GLN A 344 -11.98 -4.03 30.49
C GLN A 344 -12.48 -3.01 31.52
N GLY A 345 -13.73 -3.13 31.96
CA GLY A 345 -14.29 -2.28 33.00
C GLY A 345 -15.80 -2.44 33.16
N PRO A 346 -16.42 -1.75 34.14
CA PRO A 346 -17.87 -1.76 34.33
C PRO A 346 -18.61 -0.88 33.32
N ARG A 347 -17.89 -0.09 32.52
CA ARG A 347 -18.46 0.79 31.49
C ARG A 347 -18.36 0.10 30.14
N GLU A 348 -19.29 0.41 29.24
CA GLU A 348 -19.29 -0.05 27.83
C GLU A 348 -18.16 0.59 26.99
N TYR A 349 -17.30 1.41 27.61
CA TYR A 349 -16.20 2.11 26.94
C TYR A 349 -15.00 2.31 27.87
N ALA A 350 -13.82 2.37 27.28
CA ALA A 350 -12.60 2.85 27.92
C ALA A 350 -12.59 4.39 27.92
N ASP A 351 -12.27 4.97 29.07
CA ASP A 351 -12.04 6.39 29.26
C ASP A 351 -10.54 6.65 29.28
N ILE A 352 -9.98 7.23 28.22
CA ILE A 352 -8.55 7.31 27.98
C ILE A 352 -8.11 8.77 28.08
N ALA A 353 -7.47 9.14 29.18
CA ALA A 353 -6.88 10.47 29.35
C ALA A 353 -5.69 10.69 28.41
N SER A 354 -5.35 11.94 28.10
CA SER A 354 -4.17 12.25 27.29
C SER A 354 -2.89 11.66 27.90
N ARG A 355 -2.04 11.09 27.04
CA ARG A 355 -0.77 10.40 27.37
C ARG A 355 -0.96 9.13 28.21
N THR A 356 -2.09 8.46 28.08
CA THR A 356 -2.36 7.18 28.76
C THR A 356 -2.75 6.09 27.77
N SER A 357 -2.67 4.84 28.23
CA SER A 357 -3.04 3.66 27.46
C SER A 357 -4.26 2.96 28.07
N ALA A 358 -5.08 2.33 27.23
CA ALA A 358 -6.12 1.41 27.65
C ALA A 358 -5.96 0.04 26.99
N VAL A 359 -6.45 -1.01 27.65
CA VAL A 359 -6.34 -2.40 27.20
C VAL A 359 -7.70 -2.94 26.78
N PHE A 360 -7.73 -3.56 25.60
CA PHE A 360 -8.89 -4.21 25.00
C PHE A 360 -8.57 -5.69 24.81
N ILE A 361 -9.53 -6.57 25.10
CA ILE A 361 -9.37 -8.02 24.98
C ILE A 361 -10.53 -8.67 24.24
N ASP A 362 -10.27 -9.87 23.73
CA ASP A 362 -11.22 -10.76 23.05
C ASP A 362 -12.20 -11.43 24.02
N LYS A 363 -12.94 -10.61 24.78
CA LYS A 363 -14.04 -11.00 25.68
C LYS A 363 -15.06 -9.87 25.72
N CYS A 364 -15.84 -9.72 24.66
CA CYS A 364 -16.96 -8.79 24.64
C CYS A 364 -18.20 -9.34 25.38
N GLU A 365 -18.22 -10.62 25.73
CA GLU A 365 -19.27 -11.27 26.54
C GLU A 365 -18.86 -11.32 28.01
N ASP A 366 -19.34 -10.34 28.79
CA ASP A 366 -19.58 -10.42 30.25
C ASP A 366 -20.24 -9.10 30.78
N GLN A 367 -20.98 -8.35 29.94
CA GLN A 367 -21.70 -7.13 30.37
C GLN A 367 -23.23 -7.23 30.30
N GLU A 368 -23.81 -8.31 29.76
CA GLU A 368 -25.28 -8.52 29.74
C GLU A 368 -25.85 -9.23 30.99
N LEU A 369 -25.02 -9.67 31.94
CA LEU A 369 -25.47 -10.44 33.13
C LEU A 369 -25.40 -9.68 34.46
N LEU A 370 -25.17 -8.36 34.44
CA LEU A 370 -25.20 -7.50 35.63
C LEU A 370 -26.01 -6.24 35.37
N ASN A 371 -27.32 -6.41 35.10
CA ASN A 371 -28.34 -5.40 35.38
C ASN A 371 -29.62 -6.07 35.88
#